data_AF-A0A0T6AUU8-F1
#
_entry.id   AF-A0A0T6AUU8-F1
#
_cell.length_a   1.000
_cell.length_b   1.000
_cell.length_c   1.000
_cell.angle_alpha   90.00
_cell.angle_beta   90.00
_cell.angle_gamma   90.00
#
_symmetry.space_group_name_H-M   'P 1'
#
loop_
_entity.id
_entity.type
_entity.pdbx_description
1 polymer ?
#
loop_
_entity_poly.entity_id
_entity_poly.type
_entity_poly.pdbx_seq_one_letter_code
_entity_poly.pdbx_strand_id
1 'polypeptide(L)'
;IIQFSSKTEFSRSEKLFVIAAIMASVAVQPSNISDYLSKKQKEGPKDIASEWSQMEELHNKKLWHQLTLKLLVFVKNPTLQKGDNLIQLYSNFISSFENKINPLSLVEIAAFVVEQYVNKRDAVVFLEKLQVKVKSNTDAENLCKVLSGQIYLDKLNELDATKKIIEEVEATLDNADGVTAV
;
A
#
# COMPACT_ATOMS: atom_id res chain seq x y z
N ILE A 1 21.71 -28.43 -37.54
CA ILE A 1 20.29 -28.58 -37.14
C ILE A 1 20.26 -29.30 -35.80
N ILE A 2 20.21 -28.57 -34.67
CA ILE A 2 19.60 -29.04 -33.41
C ILE A 2 19.02 -27.79 -32.72
N GLN A 3 17.70 -27.82 -32.50
CA GLN A 3 16.87 -26.81 -31.83
C GLN A 3 17.35 -26.51 -30.40
N PHE A 4 17.59 -25.24 -30.08
CA PHE A 4 17.60 -24.74 -28.69
C PHE A 4 16.20 -24.21 -28.35
N SER A 5 15.28 -25.15 -28.13
CA SER A 5 14.06 -24.90 -27.37
C SER A 5 14.36 -25.39 -25.96
N SER A 6 14.61 -24.48 -25.03
CA SER A 6 14.71 -24.82 -23.60
C SER A 6 13.82 -23.88 -22.83
N LYS A 7 12.56 -24.32 -22.81
CA LYS A 7 11.52 -23.96 -21.88
C LYS A 7 12.02 -24.28 -20.46
N THR A 8 12.61 -23.28 -19.79
CA THR A 8 12.95 -23.36 -18.37
C THR A 8 11.68 -23.16 -17.56
N GLU A 9 10.93 -24.24 -17.37
CA GLU A 9 9.88 -24.34 -16.36
C GLU A 9 10.52 -24.20 -14.98
N PHE A 10 10.56 -22.97 -14.50
CA PHE A 10 11.11 -22.60 -13.20
C PHE A 10 10.23 -23.22 -12.10
N SER A 11 10.77 -24.21 -11.39
CA SER A 11 10.05 -25.01 -10.40
C SER A 11 9.54 -24.15 -9.25
N ARG A 12 8.32 -24.45 -8.77
CA ARG A 12 7.62 -23.74 -7.69
C ARG A 12 8.47 -23.64 -6.40
N SER A 13 9.36 -24.61 -6.20
CA SER A 13 10.30 -24.70 -5.07
C SER A 13 11.42 -23.65 -5.14
N GLU A 14 11.95 -23.37 -6.34
CA GLU A 14 13.03 -22.38 -6.54
C GLU A 14 12.47 -20.95 -6.46
N LYS A 15 11.23 -20.72 -6.91
CA LYS A 15 10.54 -19.42 -6.69
C LYS A 15 10.40 -19.14 -5.20
N LEU A 16 10.01 -20.14 -4.41
CA LEU A 16 9.92 -20.01 -2.96
C LEU A 16 11.28 -19.70 -2.32
N PHE A 17 12.37 -20.28 -2.83
CA PHE A 17 13.72 -20.04 -2.30
C PHE A 17 14.23 -18.63 -2.61
N VAL A 18 13.99 -18.12 -3.83
CA VAL A 18 14.32 -16.73 -4.21
C VAL A 18 13.48 -15.73 -3.43
N ILE A 19 12.17 -16.00 -3.26
CA ILE A 19 11.28 -15.17 -2.42
C ILE A 19 11.76 -15.20 -0.95
N ALA A 20 12.15 -16.36 -0.43
CA ALA A 20 12.69 -16.48 0.93
C ALA A 20 14.05 -15.77 1.10
N ALA A 21 14.91 -15.78 0.08
CA ALA A 21 16.20 -15.07 0.10
C ALA A 21 16.04 -13.54 0.03
N ILE A 22 15.05 -13.05 -0.71
CA ILE A 22 14.65 -11.63 -0.70
C ILE A 22 14.03 -11.26 0.66
N MET A 23 13.26 -12.16 1.28
CA MET A 23 12.70 -11.95 2.63
C MET A 23 13.77 -12.00 3.73
N ALA A 24 14.86 -12.75 3.55
CA ALA A 24 15.97 -12.84 4.51
C ALA A 24 16.89 -11.62 4.52
N SER A 25 16.92 -10.83 3.43
CA SER A 25 17.63 -9.54 3.39
C SER A 25 16.77 -8.38 3.91
N VAL A 26 15.49 -8.62 4.18
CA VAL A 26 14.58 -7.73 4.92
C VAL A 26 14.35 -8.34 6.30
N ALA A 27 15.43 -8.45 7.09
CA ALA A 27 15.31 -8.65 8.53
C ALA A 27 14.75 -7.35 9.16
N VAL A 28 13.45 -7.10 8.98
CA VAL A 28 12.71 -6.13 9.78
C VAL A 28 12.48 -6.81 11.12
N GLN A 29 13.43 -6.55 12.02
CA GLN A 29 13.29 -6.76 13.45
C GLN A 29 11.89 -6.28 13.89
N PRO A 30 11.17 -7.01 14.77
CA PRO A 30 9.99 -6.49 15.44
C PRO A 30 10.47 -5.41 16.43
N SER A 31 10.90 -4.27 15.90
CA SER A 31 11.25 -3.11 16.68
C SER A 31 9.93 -2.53 17.15
N ASN A 32 9.78 -2.40 18.48
CA ASN A 32 8.60 -1.80 19.08
C ASN A 32 8.23 -0.57 18.26
N ILE A 33 6.94 -0.43 17.94
CA ILE A 33 6.42 0.75 17.24
C ILE A 33 7.01 2.04 17.87
N SER A 34 7.17 2.05 19.20
CA SER A 34 7.81 3.14 19.94
C SER A 34 9.30 3.36 19.66
N ASP A 35 10.11 2.31 19.45
CA ASP A 35 11.51 2.43 19.03
C ASP A 35 11.63 3.01 17.61
N TYR A 36 10.77 2.56 16.69
CA TYR A 36 10.71 3.09 15.32
C TYR A 36 10.31 4.57 15.31
N LEU A 37 9.27 4.92 16.07
CA LEU A 37 8.79 6.30 16.22
C LEU A 37 9.84 7.19 16.88
N SER A 38 10.48 6.73 17.95
CA SER A 38 11.56 7.45 18.65
C SER A 38 12.75 7.73 17.75
N LYS A 39 13.09 6.79 16.86
CA LYS A 39 14.18 6.98 15.89
C LYS A 39 13.81 8.04 14.84
N LYS A 40 12.58 8.00 14.31
CA LYS A 40 12.07 9.01 13.37
C LYS A 40 11.92 10.40 13.99
N GLN A 41 11.56 10.48 15.27
CA GLN A 41 11.54 11.75 16.02
C GLN A 41 12.92 12.38 16.16
N LYS A 42 13.98 11.57 16.28
CA LYS A 42 15.37 12.06 16.40
C LYS A 42 15.99 12.47 15.06
N GLU A 43 15.61 11.81 13.97
CA GLU A 43 16.12 12.08 12.61
C GLU A 43 15.35 13.22 11.90
N GLY A 44 14.11 13.50 12.30
CA GLY A 44 13.25 14.48 11.64
C GLY A 44 13.46 15.94 12.09
N PRO A 45 13.12 16.93 11.25
CA PRO A 45 12.96 18.32 11.70
C PRO A 45 11.88 18.42 12.79
N LYS A 46 11.99 19.39 13.70
CA LYS A 46 11.14 19.52 14.91
C LYS A 46 9.62 19.43 14.63
N ASP A 47 9.15 19.95 13.50
CA ASP A 47 7.75 19.83 13.07
C ASP A 47 7.29 18.38 12.87
N ILE A 48 8.12 17.55 12.22
CA ILE A 48 7.78 16.15 11.94
C ILE A 48 7.89 15.29 13.20
N ALA A 49 8.83 15.61 14.09
CA ALA A 49 8.95 14.94 15.39
C ALA A 49 7.68 15.14 16.23
N SER A 50 7.08 16.34 16.21
CA SER A 50 5.82 16.61 16.90
C SER A 50 4.66 15.80 16.32
N GLU A 51 4.55 15.73 15.00
CA GLU A 51 3.54 14.91 14.30
C GLU A 51 3.67 13.42 14.65
N TRP A 52 4.90 12.88 14.68
CA TRP A 52 5.16 11.50 15.12
C TRP A 52 4.75 11.25 16.57
N SER A 53 5.02 12.19 17.47
CA SER A 53 4.61 12.08 18.88
C SER A 53 3.09 12.07 19.03
N GLN A 54 2.39 12.91 18.25
CA GLN A 54 0.93 12.94 18.27
C GLN A 54 0.32 11.65 17.69
N MET A 55 0.91 11.07 16.64
CA MET A 55 0.48 9.76 16.13
C MET A 55 0.70 8.63 17.15
N GLU A 56 1.81 8.63 17.89
CA GLU A 56 2.04 7.67 18.97
C GLU A 56 0.97 7.77 20.05
N GLU A 57 0.62 8.99 20.46
CA GLU A 57 -0.39 9.23 21.48
C GLU A 57 -1.78 8.78 21.02
N LEU A 58 -2.16 9.09 19.78
CA LEU A 58 -3.43 8.64 19.18
C LEU A 58 -3.50 7.12 19.08
N HIS A 59 -2.39 6.47 18.72
CA HIS A 59 -2.27 5.01 18.70
C HIS A 59 -2.44 4.41 20.10
N ASN A 60 -1.77 4.98 21.12
CA ASN A 60 -1.87 4.51 22.50
C ASN A 60 -3.29 4.68 23.08
N LYS A 61 -3.96 5.79 22.73
CA LYS A 61 -5.37 6.06 23.06
C LYS A 61 -6.36 5.25 22.21
N LYS A 62 -5.89 4.42 21.26
CA LYS A 62 -6.70 3.63 20.32
C LYS A 62 -7.68 4.47 19.50
N LEU A 63 -7.33 5.72 19.20
CA LEU A 63 -8.12 6.65 18.40
C LEU A 63 -7.87 6.41 16.91
N TRP A 64 -8.32 5.26 16.39
CA TRP A 64 -8.01 4.79 15.04
C TRP A 64 -8.44 5.76 13.95
N HIS A 65 -9.64 6.36 14.07
CA HIS A 65 -10.14 7.31 13.07
C HIS A 65 -9.33 8.59 13.00
N GLN A 66 -9.03 9.21 14.15
CA GLN A 66 -8.19 10.40 14.17
C GLN A 66 -6.76 10.08 13.74
N LEU A 67 -6.25 8.91 14.13
CA LEU A 67 -4.94 8.43 13.73
C LEU A 67 -4.84 8.34 12.21
N THR A 68 -5.81 7.71 11.53
CA THR A 68 -5.80 7.59 10.06
C THR A 68 -5.94 8.93 9.35
N LEU A 69 -6.78 9.83 9.86
CA LEU A 69 -6.92 11.17 9.27
C LEU A 69 -5.61 11.94 9.35
N LYS A 70 -4.98 11.90 10.53
CA LYS A 70 -3.69 12.56 10.74
C LYS A 70 -2.59 11.90 9.91
N LEU A 71 -2.61 10.58 9.80
CA LEU A 71 -1.68 9.82 8.97
C LEU A 71 -1.87 10.11 7.48
N LEU A 72 -3.09 10.30 6.99
CA LEU A 72 -3.37 10.74 5.61
C LEU A 72 -2.79 12.11 5.29
N VAL A 73 -2.90 13.07 6.22
CA VAL A 73 -2.23 14.37 6.08
C VAL A 73 -0.71 14.20 6.14
N PHE A 74 -0.26 13.31 7.01
CA PHE A 74 1.16 13.07 7.24
C PHE A 74 1.86 12.41 6.04
N VAL A 75 1.24 11.43 5.38
CA VAL A 75 1.80 10.76 4.18
C VAL A 75 1.84 11.68 2.95
N LYS A 76 1.01 12.74 2.92
CA LYS A 76 1.06 13.79 1.89
C LYS A 76 2.26 14.72 2.07
N ASN A 77 2.93 14.72 3.22
CA ASN A 77 4.10 15.56 3.40
C ASN A 77 5.26 15.06 2.52
N PRO A 78 5.88 15.95 1.71
CA PRO A 78 6.94 15.58 0.77
C PRO A 78 8.19 15.02 1.47
N THR A 79 8.36 15.32 2.76
CA THR A 79 9.44 14.79 3.59
C THR A 79 9.31 13.29 3.85
N LEU A 80 8.08 12.78 3.94
CA LEU A 80 7.78 11.36 4.11
C LEU A 80 7.69 10.62 2.77
N GLN A 81 7.35 11.35 1.70
CA GLN A 81 7.38 10.84 0.33
C GLN A 81 8.81 10.57 -0.20
N LYS A 82 9.86 10.91 0.54
CA LYS A 82 11.26 10.56 0.20
C LYS A 82 11.65 9.17 0.72
N GLY A 83 12.18 8.32 -0.16
CA GLY A 83 12.75 7.00 0.18
C GLY A 83 11.69 5.94 0.49
N ASP A 84 12.04 4.95 1.31
CA ASP A 84 11.17 3.81 1.69
C ASP A 84 10.40 4.04 3.01
N ASN A 85 10.26 5.30 3.43
CA ASN A 85 9.66 5.66 4.72
C ASN A 85 8.18 5.26 4.82
N LEU A 86 7.39 5.42 3.76
CA LEU A 86 5.97 5.06 3.80
C LEU A 86 5.78 3.54 3.81
N ILE A 87 6.65 2.81 3.11
CA ILE A 87 6.64 1.34 3.09
C ILE A 87 6.91 0.79 4.49
N GLN A 88 7.94 1.33 5.17
CA GLN A 88 8.23 0.96 6.56
C GLN A 88 7.11 1.36 7.52
N LEU A 89 6.51 2.53 7.33
CA LEU A 89 5.37 3.00 8.13
C LEU A 89 4.16 2.08 7.94
N TYR A 90 3.88 1.66 6.71
CA TYR A 90 2.81 0.70 6.44
C TYR A 90 3.06 -0.64 7.15
N SER A 91 4.25 -1.22 6.95
CA SER A 91 4.57 -2.54 7.48
C SER A 91 4.66 -2.57 9.01
N ASN A 92 5.23 -1.55 9.64
CA ASN A 92 5.46 -1.55 11.09
C ASN A 92 4.31 -0.93 11.89
N PHE A 93 3.58 0.02 11.31
CA PHE A 93 2.54 0.77 12.02
C PHE A 93 1.14 0.38 11.54
N ILE A 94 0.84 0.59 10.25
CA ILE A 94 -0.51 0.40 9.71
C ILE A 94 -0.96 -1.06 9.79
N SER A 95 -0.04 -2.01 9.52
CA SER A 95 -0.35 -3.44 9.61
C SER A 95 -0.85 -3.88 10.99
N SER A 96 -0.57 -3.12 12.06
CA SER A 96 -1.04 -3.44 13.42
C SER A 96 -2.52 -3.13 13.61
N PHE A 97 -3.04 -2.09 12.93
CA PHE A 97 -4.40 -1.60 13.14
C PHE A 97 -5.23 -1.48 11.85
N GLU A 98 -4.75 -2.01 10.73
CA GLU A 98 -5.48 -2.04 9.45
C GLU A 98 -6.88 -2.69 9.57
N ASN A 99 -7.06 -3.67 10.47
CA ASN A 99 -8.35 -4.32 10.72
C ASN A 99 -9.30 -3.49 11.60
N LYS A 100 -8.83 -2.39 12.19
CA LYS A 100 -9.60 -1.50 13.07
C LYS A 100 -10.05 -0.20 12.38
N ILE A 101 -9.50 0.09 11.20
CA ILE A 101 -9.75 1.32 10.45
C ILE A 101 -10.64 1.05 9.24
N ASN A 102 -11.19 2.12 8.66
CA ASN A 102 -12.00 2.00 7.45
C ASN A 102 -11.11 1.50 6.28
N PRO A 103 -11.51 0.43 5.57
CA PRO A 103 -10.79 -0.04 4.39
C PRO A 103 -10.57 1.06 3.36
N LEU A 104 -11.50 2.00 3.19
CA LEU A 104 -11.34 3.12 2.25
C LEU A 104 -10.11 3.98 2.58
N SER A 105 -9.97 4.39 3.85
CA SER A 105 -8.81 5.17 4.30
C SER A 105 -7.52 4.37 4.21
N LEU A 106 -7.57 3.05 4.39
CA LEU A 106 -6.42 2.18 4.19
C LEU A 106 -5.94 2.20 2.73
N VAL A 107 -6.87 2.13 1.76
CA VAL A 107 -6.52 2.21 0.33
C VAL A 107 -5.97 3.59 -0.03
N GLU A 108 -6.56 4.67 0.49
CA GLU A 108 -6.02 6.01 0.24
C GLU A 108 -4.57 6.15 0.71
N ILE A 109 -4.23 5.60 1.88
CA ILE A 109 -2.83 5.62 2.35
C ILE A 109 -1.96 4.75 1.44
N ALA A 110 -2.43 3.56 1.10
CA ALA A 110 -1.74 2.64 0.21
C ALA A 110 -1.45 3.24 -1.16
N ALA A 111 -2.33 4.11 -1.69
CA ALA A 111 -2.12 4.85 -2.93
C ALA A 111 -0.77 5.61 -2.94
N PHE A 112 -0.46 6.31 -1.84
CA PHE A 112 0.80 7.02 -1.71
C PHE A 112 2.00 6.07 -1.55
N VAL A 113 1.79 4.93 -0.90
CA VAL A 113 2.84 3.91 -0.74
C VAL A 113 3.19 3.30 -2.11
N VAL A 114 2.21 2.97 -2.94
CA VAL A 114 2.42 2.35 -4.27
C VAL A 114 3.10 3.29 -5.27
N GLU A 115 2.91 4.59 -5.14
CA GLU A 115 3.67 5.58 -5.90
C GLU A 115 5.16 5.55 -5.53
N GLN A 116 5.46 5.37 -4.24
CA GLN A 116 6.82 5.30 -3.70
C GLN A 116 7.61 4.06 -4.14
N TYR A 117 6.93 2.96 -4.47
CA TYR A 117 7.59 1.75 -4.96
C TYR A 117 8.31 2.01 -6.29
N VAL A 118 9.63 1.82 -6.29
CA VAL A 118 10.47 1.84 -7.51
C VAL A 118 10.06 0.68 -8.44
N ASN A 119 9.89 -0.50 -7.87
CA ASN A 119 9.42 -1.71 -8.56
C ASN A 119 7.90 -1.77 -8.55
N LYS A 120 7.28 -1.57 -9.72
CA LYS A 120 5.83 -1.54 -9.80
C LYS A 120 5.16 -2.91 -9.91
N ARG A 121 5.94 -3.97 -10.15
CA ARG A 121 5.46 -5.34 -9.94
C ARG A 121 5.14 -5.60 -8.47
N ASP A 122 6.00 -5.16 -7.55
CA ASP A 122 5.72 -5.25 -6.11
C ASP A 122 4.52 -4.39 -5.71
N ALA A 123 4.37 -3.22 -6.32
CA ALA A 123 3.20 -2.36 -6.10
C ALA A 123 1.88 -3.04 -6.52
N VAL A 124 1.86 -3.73 -7.68
CA VAL A 124 0.68 -4.51 -8.12
C VAL A 124 0.38 -5.65 -7.15
N VAL A 125 1.38 -6.42 -6.75
CA VAL A 125 1.19 -7.52 -5.78
C VAL A 125 0.67 -6.99 -4.44
N PHE A 126 1.12 -5.80 -4.02
CA PHE A 126 0.62 -5.13 -2.85
C PHE A 126 -0.85 -4.70 -3.00
N LEU A 127 -1.22 -4.11 -4.14
CA LEU A 127 -2.61 -3.76 -4.45
C LEU A 127 -3.52 -4.98 -4.52
N GLU A 128 -3.09 -6.10 -5.11
CA GLU A 128 -3.87 -7.34 -5.15
C GLU A 128 -4.16 -7.86 -3.73
N LYS A 129 -3.15 -7.85 -2.85
CA LYS A 129 -3.33 -8.21 -1.43
C LYS A 129 -4.30 -7.26 -0.74
N LEU A 130 -4.20 -5.96 -1.04
CA LEU A 130 -5.06 -4.96 -0.45
C LEU A 130 -6.50 -5.12 -0.94
N GLN A 131 -6.71 -5.38 -2.23
CA GLN A 131 -8.02 -5.64 -2.83
C GLN A 131 -8.75 -6.78 -2.12
N VAL A 132 -8.06 -7.89 -1.83
CA VAL A 132 -8.64 -9.01 -1.06
C VAL A 132 -9.05 -8.60 0.35
N LYS A 133 -8.36 -7.61 0.94
CA LYS A 133 -8.66 -7.07 2.27
C LYS A 133 -9.84 -6.11 2.24
N VAL A 134 -9.95 -5.31 1.18
CA VAL A 134 -10.94 -4.23 1.06
C VAL A 134 -12.19 -4.60 0.28
N LYS A 135 -12.29 -5.84 -0.22
CA LYS A 135 -13.50 -6.42 -0.82
C LYS A 135 -14.78 -6.31 0.02
N SER A 136 -14.65 -5.99 1.30
CA SER A 136 -15.77 -5.70 2.20
C SER A 136 -16.43 -4.35 1.93
N ASN A 137 -15.77 -3.45 1.19
CA ASN A 137 -16.27 -2.13 0.84
C ASN A 137 -16.06 -1.87 -0.66
N THR A 138 -17.17 -1.71 -1.39
CA THR A 138 -17.18 -1.47 -2.84
C THR A 138 -16.37 -0.24 -3.21
N ASP A 139 -16.44 0.86 -2.44
CA ASP A 139 -15.68 2.08 -2.74
C ASP A 139 -14.17 1.85 -2.65
N ALA A 140 -13.75 1.09 -1.63
CA ALA A 140 -12.34 0.76 -1.43
C ALA A 140 -11.84 -0.22 -2.49
N GLU A 141 -12.66 -1.19 -2.89
CA GLU A 141 -12.35 -2.10 -4.00
C GLU A 141 -12.20 -1.32 -5.32
N ASN A 142 -13.14 -0.42 -5.61
CA ASN A 142 -13.09 0.44 -6.80
C ASN A 142 -11.81 1.27 -6.82
N LEU A 143 -11.45 1.87 -5.69
CA LEU A 143 -10.22 2.67 -5.58
C LEU A 143 -8.97 1.80 -5.79
N CYS A 144 -8.93 0.57 -5.27
CA CYS A 144 -7.87 -0.40 -5.55
C CYS A 144 -7.76 -0.76 -7.05
N LYS A 145 -8.90 -0.96 -7.73
CA LYS A 145 -8.94 -1.24 -9.17
C LYS A 145 -8.40 -0.05 -9.97
N VAL A 146 -8.84 1.18 -9.66
CA VAL A 146 -8.35 2.42 -10.30
C VAL A 146 -6.84 2.56 -10.15
N LEU A 147 -6.30 2.36 -8.94
CA LEU A 147 -4.85 2.41 -8.69
C LEU A 147 -4.09 1.36 -9.51
N SER A 148 -4.63 0.15 -9.60
CA SER A 148 -4.03 -0.93 -10.40
C SER A 148 -4.00 -0.52 -11.87
N GLY A 149 -5.13 -0.02 -12.40
CA GLY A 149 -5.24 0.51 -13.76
C GLY A 149 -4.23 1.63 -14.03
N GLN A 150 -4.04 2.55 -13.08
CA GLN A 150 -3.05 3.62 -13.21
C GLN A 150 -1.62 3.08 -13.34
N ILE A 151 -1.26 2.04 -12.57
CA ILE A 151 0.05 1.39 -12.69
C ILE A 151 0.19 0.62 -14.01
N TYR A 152 -0.87 -0.05 -14.48
CA TYR A 152 -0.88 -0.72 -15.78
C TYR A 152 -0.70 0.27 -16.94
N LEU A 153 -1.35 1.43 -16.87
CA LEU A 153 -1.27 2.48 -17.88
C LEU A 153 0.11 3.15 -17.90
N ASP A 154 0.61 3.56 -16.74
CA ASP A 154 1.84 4.33 -16.62
C ASP A 154 3.11 3.52 -16.91
N LYS A 155 3.13 2.22 -16.53
CA LYS A 155 4.39 1.43 -16.53
C LYS A 155 4.38 0.18 -17.38
N LEU A 156 3.23 -0.42 -17.63
CA LEU A 156 3.13 -1.63 -18.45
C LEU A 156 2.70 -1.28 -19.88
N ASN A 157 2.24 -0.05 -20.12
CA ASN A 157 1.67 0.42 -21.40
C ASN A 157 0.61 -0.55 -21.94
N GLU A 158 -0.05 -1.27 -21.03
CA GLU A 158 -1.09 -2.26 -21.31
C GLU A 158 -2.44 -1.54 -21.27
N LEU A 159 -2.73 -0.84 -22.37
CA LEU A 159 -3.96 -0.06 -22.53
C LEU A 159 -5.21 -0.94 -22.51
N ASP A 160 -5.14 -2.15 -23.07
CA ASP A 160 -6.24 -3.12 -23.07
C ASP A 160 -6.62 -3.57 -21.66
N ALA A 161 -5.62 -3.94 -20.84
CA ALA A 161 -5.85 -4.34 -19.45
C ALA A 161 -6.40 -3.17 -18.62
N THR A 162 -5.87 -1.96 -18.83
CA THR A 162 -6.36 -0.76 -18.14
C THR A 162 -7.81 -0.44 -18.52
N LYS A 163 -8.14 -0.49 -19.81
CA LYS A 163 -9.49 -0.22 -20.30
C LYS A 163 -10.50 -1.19 -19.69
N LYS A 164 -10.16 -2.47 -19.64
CA LYS A 164 -11.00 -3.49 -18.99
C LYS A 164 -11.23 -3.18 -17.50
N ILE A 165 -10.18 -2.76 -16.79
CA ILE A 165 -10.30 -2.37 -15.37
C ILE A 165 -11.20 -1.14 -15.22
N ILE A 166 -11.07 -0.14 -16.11
CA ILE A 166 -11.93 1.06 -16.11
C ILE A 166 -13.39 0.69 -16.39
N GLU A 167 -13.67 -0.13 -17.39
CA GLU A 167 -15.03 -0.60 -17.70
C GLU A 167 -15.64 -1.37 -16.52
N GLU A 168 -14.84 -2.19 -15.81
CA GLU A 168 -15.29 -2.88 -14.58
C GLU A 168 -15.61 -1.91 -13.44
N VAL A 169 -14.77 -0.90 -13.24
CA VAL A 169 -14.98 0.14 -12.21
C VAL A 169 -16.20 1.00 -12.56
N GLU A 170 -16.35 1.38 -13.82
CA GLU A 170 -17.48 2.16 -14.34
C GLU A 170 -18.78 1.38 -14.16
N ALA A 171 -18.82 0.10 -14.53
CA ALA A 171 -19.98 -0.76 -14.29
C ALA A 171 -20.29 -0.89 -12.79
N THR A 172 -19.27 -0.97 -11.92
CA THR A 172 -19.48 -1.09 -10.47
C THR A 172 -20.00 0.23 -9.87
N LEU A 173 -19.56 1.39 -10.40
CA LEU A 173 -20.03 2.72 -10.01
C LEU A 173 -21.45 3.02 -10.53
N ASP A 174 -21.77 2.60 -11.76
CA ASP A 174 -23.09 2.81 -12.37
C ASP A 174 -24.17 1.95 -11.68
N ASN A 175 -23.78 0.80 -11.12
CA ASN A 175 -24.65 -0.01 -10.25
C ASN A 175 -24.76 0.53 -8.81
N ALA A 176 -23.91 1.47 -8.40
CA ALA A 176 -24.06 2.19 -7.15
C ALA A 176 -25.10 3.32 -7.30
N ASP A 177 -26.32 2.94 -7.71
CA ASP A 177 -27.51 3.80 -7.71
C ASP A 177 -27.95 4.03 -6.26
N GLY A 178 -27.20 4.92 -5.62
CA GLY A 178 -27.33 5.29 -4.22
C GLY A 178 -26.74 6.67 -4.01
N VAL A 179 -26.98 7.58 -4.96
CA VAL A 179 -26.75 9.01 -4.78
C VAL A 179 -27.56 9.42 -3.55
N THR A 180 -26.90 9.61 -2.42
CA THR A 180 -27.45 10.50 -1.40
C THR A 180 -27.51 11.87 -2.05
N ALA A 181 -28.69 12.20 -2.56
CA ALA A 181 -29.06 13.56 -2.89
C ALA A 181 -28.81 14.42 -1.64
N VAL A 182 -27.91 15.39 -1.78
CA VAL A 182 -27.74 16.50 -0.83
C VAL A 182 -28.76 17.57 -1.17
#